data_AF-I1P3V5-F1
#
_entry.id   AF-I1P3V5-F1
#
_cell.length_a   1.000
_cell.length_b   1.000
_cell.length_c   1.000
_cell.angle_alpha   90.00
_cell.angle_beta   90.00
_cell.angle_gamma   90.00
#
_symmetry.space_group_name_H-M   'P 1'
#
loop_
_entity.id
_entity.type
_entity.pdbx_description
1 polymer ?
#
loop_
_entity_poly.entity_id
_entity_poly.type
_entity_poly.pdbx_seq_one_letter_code
_entity_poly.pdbx_strand_id
1 'polypeptide(L)'
;QRLNHVEQRIVQLMQLAGAVMEEFGNSQGPRPEKVVAHCREYMLAIKEIQTTLREEIKSACEYRPFEKSDYSARIANEISCKKVEYVLEKLDAMQTNIEKCTS
;
A
#
# COMPACT_ATOMS: atom_id res chain seq x y z
N GLN A 1 0.46 3.74 -11.17
CA GLN A 1 1.25 3.78 -12.42
C GLN A 1 2.41 2.77 -12.40
N ARG A 2 3.27 2.74 -11.37
CA ARG A 2 4.41 1.81 -11.29
C ARG A 2 4.05 0.32 -11.27
N LEU A 3 3.04 -0.07 -10.49
CA LEU A 3 2.57 -1.47 -10.49
C LEU A 3 1.91 -1.89 -11.81
N ASN A 4 1.21 -0.99 -12.50
CA ASN A 4 0.66 -1.29 -13.81
C ASN A 4 1.76 -1.47 -14.88
N HIS A 5 2.86 -0.70 -14.77
CA HIS A 5 4.07 -0.94 -15.57
C HIS A 5 4.66 -2.33 -15.30
N VAL A 6 4.71 -2.76 -14.04
CA VAL A 6 5.13 -4.13 -13.68
C VAL A 6 4.24 -5.18 -14.34
N GLU A 7 2.92 -5.03 -14.31
CA GLU A 7 1.98 -5.94 -14.97
C GLU A 7 2.27 -6.04 -16.47
N GLN A 8 2.47 -4.92 -17.16
CA GLN A 8 2.81 -4.91 -18.59
C GLN A 8 4.14 -5.61 -18.87
N ARG A 9 5.15 -5.42 -18.02
CA ARG A 9 6.44 -6.11 -18.15
C ARG A 9 6.33 -7.61 -17.91
N ILE A 10 5.44 -8.06 -17.02
CA ILE A 10 5.15 -9.49 -16.82
C ILE A 10 4.52 -10.10 -18.09
N VAL A 11 3.59 -9.39 -18.73
CA VAL A 11 3.01 -9.84 -20.01
C VAL A 11 4.09 -9.97 -21.09
N GLN A 12 4.98 -8.97 -21.21
CA GLN A 12 6.10 -9.03 -22.14
C GLN A 12 7.06 -10.20 -21.86
N LEU A 13 7.29 -10.51 -20.58
CA LEU A 13 8.12 -11.63 -20.16
C LEU A 13 7.52 -12.97 -20.61
N MET A 14 6.18 -13.13 -20.54
CA MET A 14 5.49 -14.30 -21.11
C MET A 14 5.64 -14.39 -22.63
N GLN A 15 5.58 -13.25 -23.34
CA GLN A 15 5.81 -13.21 -24.79
C GLN A 15 7.24 -13.64 -25.16
N LEU A 16 8.24 -13.18 -24.42
CA LEU A 16 9.63 -13.58 -24.62
C LEU A 16 9.85 -15.08 -24.37
N ALA A 17 9.21 -15.65 -23.34
CA ALA A 17 9.22 -17.10 -23.12
C ALA A 17 8.58 -17.87 -24.28
N GLY A 18 7.44 -17.39 -24.78
CA GLY A 18 6.78 -17.94 -25.98
C GLY A 18 7.71 -17.90 -27.20
N ALA A 19 8.38 -16.77 -27.45
CA ALA A 19 9.32 -16.62 -28.56
C ALA A 19 10.51 -17.61 -28.46
N VAL A 20 11.01 -17.89 -27.24
CA VAL A 20 12.03 -18.92 -27.02
C VAL A 20 11.48 -20.32 -27.37
N MET A 21 10.25 -20.63 -26.95
CA MET A 21 9.59 -21.90 -27.30
C MET A 21 9.40 -22.05 -28.81
N GLU A 22 9.01 -20.98 -29.50
CA GLU A 22 8.87 -20.95 -30.97
C GLU A 22 10.20 -21.22 -31.67
N GLU A 23 11.31 -20.65 -31.19
CA GLU A 23 12.64 -20.96 -31.73
C GLU A 23 12.98 -22.45 -31.53
N PHE A 24 12.71 -23.04 -30.37
CA PHE A 24 12.93 -24.47 -30.14
C PHE A 24 12.02 -25.37 -30.98
N GLY A 25 10.80 -24.92 -31.31
CA GLY A 25 9.88 -25.64 -32.18
C GLY A 25 10.18 -25.52 -33.68
N ASN A 26 11.21 -24.77 -34.07
CA ASN A 26 11.56 -24.57 -35.47
C ASN A 26 12.03 -25.88 -36.14
N SER A 27 11.44 -26.23 -37.29
CA SER A 27 11.78 -27.41 -38.09
C SER A 27 13.25 -27.52 -38.52
N GLN A 28 13.97 -26.40 -38.61
CA GLN A 28 15.39 -26.34 -38.95
C GLN A 28 16.30 -26.31 -37.70
N GLY A 29 15.71 -26.45 -36.52
CA GLY A 29 16.37 -26.28 -35.22
C GLY A 29 16.35 -24.82 -34.73
N PRO A 30 16.62 -24.60 -33.43
CA PRO A 30 16.63 -23.27 -32.83
C PRO A 30 17.77 -22.42 -33.36
N ARG A 31 17.46 -21.15 -33.67
CA ARG A 31 18.46 -20.14 -34.00
C ARG A 31 19.13 -19.63 -32.72
N PRO A 32 20.41 -19.97 -32.45
CA PRO A 32 21.03 -19.69 -31.16
C PRO A 32 21.06 -18.21 -30.83
N GLU A 33 21.31 -17.35 -31.81
CA GLU A 33 21.38 -15.90 -31.65
C GLU A 33 20.05 -15.31 -31.20
N LYS A 34 18.92 -15.82 -31.71
CA LYS A 34 17.59 -15.39 -31.32
C LYS A 34 17.22 -15.88 -29.94
N VAL A 35 17.49 -17.16 -29.63
CA VAL A 35 17.27 -17.72 -28.29
C VAL A 35 18.04 -16.91 -27.24
N VAL A 36 19.33 -16.63 -27.49
CA VAL A 36 20.16 -15.83 -26.60
C VAL A 36 19.62 -14.40 -26.45
N ALA A 37 19.18 -13.76 -27.54
CA ALA A 37 18.59 -12.43 -27.49
C ALA A 37 17.31 -12.39 -26.64
N HIS A 38 16.34 -13.28 -26.90
CA HIS A 38 15.09 -13.34 -26.13
C HIS A 38 15.36 -13.65 -24.65
N CYS A 39 16.25 -14.60 -24.34
CA CYS A 39 16.63 -14.91 -22.97
C CYS A 39 17.29 -13.72 -22.26
N ARG A 40 18.14 -12.96 -22.95
CA ARG A 40 18.77 -11.76 -22.39
C ARG A 40 17.72 -10.69 -22.07
N GLU A 41 16.81 -10.42 -22.99
CA GLU A 41 15.72 -9.46 -22.77
C GLU A 41 14.79 -9.90 -21.63
N TYR A 42 14.50 -11.20 -21.55
CA TYR A 42 13.70 -11.79 -20.48
C TYR A 42 14.34 -11.54 -19.11
N MET A 43 15.64 -11.77 -18.98
CA MET A 43 16.38 -11.54 -17.74
C MET A 43 16.45 -10.05 -17.35
N LEU A 44 16.56 -9.16 -18.34
CA LEU A 44 16.51 -7.71 -18.09
C LEU A 44 15.12 -7.28 -17.59
N ALA A 45 14.05 -7.80 -18.19
CA ALA A 45 12.68 -7.54 -17.75
C ALA A 45 12.45 -8.04 -16.31
N ILE A 46 12.92 -9.24 -15.96
CA ILE A 46 12.87 -9.75 -14.58
C ILE A 46 13.55 -8.79 -13.61
N LYS A 47 14.77 -8.34 -13.94
CA LYS A 47 15.53 -7.46 -13.05
C LYS A 47 14.79 -6.14 -12.82
N GLU A 48 14.20 -5.57 -13.86
CA GLU A 48 13.41 -4.34 -13.74
C GLU A 48 12.15 -4.51 -12.89
N ILE A 49 11.42 -5.62 -13.10
CA ILE A 49 10.25 -5.98 -12.28
C ILE A 49 10.65 -6.10 -10.81
N GLN A 50 11.73 -6.84 -10.52
CA GLN A 50 12.22 -7.05 -9.16
C GLN A 50 12.63 -5.74 -8.47
N THR A 51 13.37 -4.88 -9.16
CA THR A 51 13.75 -3.56 -8.63
C THR A 51 12.52 -2.71 -8.34
N THR A 52 11.58 -2.63 -9.28
CA THR A 52 10.37 -1.82 -9.13
C THR A 52 9.50 -2.31 -7.98
N LEU A 53 9.25 -3.62 -7.90
CA LEU A 53 8.46 -4.20 -6.80
C LEU A 53 9.13 -4.00 -5.44
N ARG A 54 10.46 -4.14 -5.36
CA ARG A 54 11.19 -3.88 -4.11
C ARG A 54 10.98 -2.45 -3.63
N GLU A 55 11.05 -1.49 -4.53
CA GLU A 55 10.85 -0.08 -4.20
C GLU A 55 9.40 0.22 -3.81
N GLU A 56 8.41 -0.37 -4.50
CA GLU A 56 7.00 -0.24 -4.13
C GLU A 56 6.71 -0.85 -2.75
N ILE A 57 7.27 -2.03 -2.44
CA ILE A 57 7.15 -2.64 -1.11
C ILE A 57 7.77 -1.73 -0.06
N LYS A 58 8.99 -1.23 -0.30
CA LYS A 58 9.65 -0.30 0.63
C LYS A 58 8.80 0.94 0.86
N SER A 59 8.28 1.54 -0.21
CA SER A 59 7.40 2.71 -0.13
C SER A 59 6.12 2.41 0.64
N ALA A 60 5.49 1.25 0.41
CA ALA A 60 4.29 0.85 1.14
C ALA A 60 4.57 0.59 2.63
N CYS A 61 5.74 0.06 2.98
CA CYS A 61 6.14 -0.15 4.38
C CYS A 61 6.55 1.16 5.09
N GLU A 62 7.09 2.14 4.35
CA GLU A 62 7.40 3.48 4.85
C GLU A 62 6.14 4.36 4.94
N TYR A 63 5.18 4.13 4.04
CA TYR A 63 3.83 4.67 4.13
C TYR A 63 3.11 4.00 5.29
N ARG A 64 3.33 4.56 6.48
CA ARG A 64 2.70 4.16 7.74
C ARG A 64 1.57 5.14 8.07
N PRO A 65 0.40 5.04 7.41
CA PRO A 65 -0.67 6.03 7.52
C PRO A 65 -1.19 6.19 8.95
N PHE A 66 -1.09 5.15 9.79
CA PHE A 66 -1.51 5.20 11.18
C PHE A 66 -0.44 5.72 12.14
N GLU A 67 0.86 5.66 11.80
CA GLU A 67 1.90 6.17 12.71
C GLU A 67 1.96 7.70 12.75
N LYS A 68 1.51 8.37 11.69
CA LYS A 68 1.33 9.83 11.68
C LYS A 68 -0.13 10.25 11.81
N SER A 69 -1.03 9.32 12.14
CA SER A 69 -2.44 9.63 12.29
C SER A 69 -2.69 10.31 13.63
N ASP A 70 -3.20 11.54 13.59
CA ASP A 70 -3.70 12.25 14.76
C ASP A 70 -5.06 11.73 15.25
N TYR A 71 -5.64 10.73 14.55
CA TYR A 71 -6.97 10.19 14.84
C TYR A 71 -7.11 9.75 16.30
N SER A 72 -6.17 8.95 16.81
CA SER A 72 -6.23 8.45 18.19
C SER A 72 -6.17 9.60 19.21
N ALA A 73 -5.31 10.59 18.97
CA ALA A 73 -5.22 11.77 19.82
C ALA A 73 -6.50 12.61 19.77
N ARG A 74 -7.07 12.79 18.58
CA ARG A 74 -8.31 13.55 18.36
C ARG A 74 -9.51 12.88 19.04
N ILE A 75 -9.69 11.57 18.88
CA ILE A 75 -10.78 10.82 19.51
C ILE A 75 -10.62 10.82 21.04
N ALA A 76 -9.40 10.65 21.56
CA ALA A 76 -9.15 10.73 22.99
C ALA A 76 -9.50 12.12 23.57
N ASN A 77 -9.18 13.18 22.83
CA ASN A 77 -9.51 14.55 23.24
C ASN A 77 -11.02 14.80 23.20
N GLU A 78 -11.71 14.35 22.15
CA GLU A 78 -13.18 14.46 22.05
C GLU A 78 -13.89 13.74 23.21
N ILE A 79 -13.44 12.53 23.55
CA ILE A 79 -13.96 11.79 24.71
C ILE A 79 -13.69 12.58 26.02
N SER A 80 -12.52 13.19 26.13
CA SER A 80 -12.17 13.98 27.32
C SER A 80 -13.03 15.23 27.47
N CYS A 81 -13.33 15.94 26.38
CA CYS A 81 -14.28 17.06 26.38
C CYS A 81 -15.66 16.63 26.85
N LYS A 82 -16.21 15.54 26.31
CA LYS A 82 -17.53 15.01 26.73
C LYS A 82 -17.57 14.65 28.22
N LYS A 83 -16.47 14.13 28.79
CA LYS A 83 -16.37 13.87 30.23
C LYS A 83 -16.43 15.16 31.05
N VAL A 84 -15.76 16.22 30.60
CA VAL A 84 -15.78 17.53 31.28
C VAL A 84 -17.17 18.16 31.21
N GLU A 85 -17.80 18.13 30.04
CA GLU A 85 -19.18 18.60 29.84
C GLU A 85 -20.16 17.90 30.79
N TYR A 86 -20.04 16.57 30.93
CA TYR A 86 -20.86 15.81 31.88
C TYR A 86 -20.63 16.25 33.33
N VAL A 87 -19.37 16.49 33.73
CA VAL A 87 -19.08 16.97 35.10
C VAL A 87 -19.68 18.35 35.34
N LEU A 88 -19.59 19.26 34.36
CA LEU A 88 -20.20 20.59 34.45
C LEU A 88 -21.72 20.50 34.62
N GLU A 89 -22.40 19.67 33.81
CA GLU A 89 -23.84 19.44 33.93
C GLU A 89 -24.23 18.95 35.35
N LYS A 90 -23.43 18.07 35.95
CA LYS A 90 -23.69 17.60 37.32
C LYS A 90 -23.44 18.67 38.37
N LEU A 91 -22.44 19.52 38.19
CA LEU A 91 -22.17 20.63 39.10
C LEU A 91 -23.30 21.67 39.06
N ASP A 92 -23.79 22.03 37.87
CA ASP A 92 -24.93 22.95 37.72
C ASP A 92 -26.20 22.40 38.36
N ALA A 93 -26.45 21.09 38.20
CA ALA A 93 -27.58 20.42 38.85
C ALA A 93 -27.45 20.46 40.39
N MET A 94 -26.24 20.24 40.93
CA MET A 94 -26.00 20.34 42.37
C MET A 94 -26.19 21.77 42.88
N GLN A 95 -25.69 22.78 42.17
CA GLN A 95 -25.88 24.19 42.53
C GLN A 95 -27.36 24.54 42.57
N THR A 96 -28.12 24.20 41.52
CA THR A 96 -29.57 24.43 41.45
C THR A 96 -30.30 23.76 42.61
N ASN A 97 -29.88 22.55 43.01
CA ASN A 97 -30.49 21.84 44.13
C ASN A 97 -30.18 22.52 45.47
N ILE A 98 -28.96 23.03 45.66
CA ILE A 98 -28.58 23.79 46.86
C ILE A 98 -29.43 25.06 46.96
N GLU A 99 -29.51 25.84 45.87
CA GLU A 99 -30.29 27.08 45.81
C GLU A 99 -31.76 26.83 46.20
N LYS A 100 -32.36 25.75 45.70
CA LYS A 100 -33.73 25.33 46.06
C LYS A 100 -33.91 24.94 47.52
N CYS A 101 -32.89 24.36 48.16
CA CYS A 101 -32.93 23.95 49.57
C CYS A 101 -32.66 25.11 50.53
N THR A 102 -31.96 26.16 50.08
CA THR A 102 -31.68 27.38 50.86
C THR A 102 -32.72 28.49 50.67
N SER A 103 -33.71 28.28 49.80
CA SER A 103 -34.88 29.14 49.59
C SER A 103 -36.02 28.74 50.54
#